data_AF-A0A2M7UW65-F1
#
_entry.id   AF-A0A2M7UW65-F1
#
_cell.length_a   1.000
_cell.length_b   1.000
_cell.length_c   1.000
_cell.angle_alpha   90.00
_cell.angle_beta   90.00
_cell.angle_gamma   90.00
#
_symmetry.space_group_name_H-M   'P 1'
#
loop_
_entity.id
_entity.type
_entity.pdbx_description
1 polymer ?
#
loop_
_entity_poly.entity_id
_entity_poly.type
_entity_poly.pdbx_seq_one_letter_code
_entity_poly.pdbx_strand_id
1 'polypeptide(L)' 'RILSGLDSFRKITLDFSEVETVGQAFVDEVFRIWQYKHPKIDIVPQNVNENIAFMINRTLEGKRKI' A
#
# COMPACT_ATOMS: atom_id res chain seq x y z
N ARG A 1 7.68 12.81 -2.94
CA ARG A 1 6.66 11.87 -2.41
C ARG A 1 6.85 10.54 -3.13
N ILE A 2 6.82 9.40 -2.44
CA ILE A 2 7.10 8.07 -3.03
C ILE A 2 6.21 7.73 -4.25
N LEU A 3 4.97 8.24 -4.26
CA LEU A 3 3.96 7.89 -5.27
C LEU A 3 4.01 8.70 -6.57
N SER A 4 4.92 9.67 -6.69
CA SER A 4 4.99 10.56 -7.84
C SER A 4 5.63 9.85 -9.05
N GLY A 5 4.96 9.86 -10.21
CA GLY A 5 5.46 9.26 -11.44
C GLY A 5 5.31 7.74 -11.52
N LEU A 6 4.56 7.14 -10.60
CA LEU A 6 4.29 5.70 -10.59
C LEU A 6 3.16 5.27 -11.54
N ASP A 7 2.46 6.23 -12.15
CA ASP A 7 1.32 6.06 -13.05
C ASP A 7 1.67 5.42 -14.41
N SER A 8 2.96 5.37 -14.77
CA SER A 8 3.43 4.72 -16.01
C SER A 8 3.63 3.21 -15.89
N PHE A 9 3.54 2.64 -14.68
CA PHE A 9 3.78 1.22 -14.43
C PHE A 9 2.47 0.43 -14.39
N ARG A 10 2.53 -0.87 -14.70
CA ARG A 10 1.41 -1.81 -14.48
C ARG A 10 1.49 -2.55 -13.16
N LYS A 11 2.69 -2.66 -12.59
CA LYS A 11 2.95 -3.36 -11.33
C LYS A 11 4.07 -2.64 -10.58
N ILE A 12 3.87 -2.44 -9.29
CA ILE A 12 4.81 -1.77 -8.39
C ILE A 12 5.02 -2.69 -7.19
N THR A 13 6.27 -3.04 -6.94
CA THR A 13 6.67 -3.76 -5.73
C THR A 13 7.16 -2.76 -4.70
N LEU A 14 6.61 -2.83 -3.48
CA LEU A 14 7.11 -2.09 -2.32
C LEU A 14 7.80 -3.07 -1.39
N ASP A 15 9.13 -2.95 -1.26
CA ASP A 15 9.95 -3.80 -0.40
C ASP A 15 10.05 -3.20 1.01
N PHE A 16 9.66 -3.98 2.02
CA PHE A 16 9.64 -3.60 3.43
C PHE A 16 10.74 -4.26 4.27
N SER A 17 11.77 -4.87 3.65
CA SER A 17 12.81 -5.64 4.35
C SER A 17 13.48 -4.87 5.50
N GLU A 18 13.70 -3.57 5.32
CA GLU A 18 14.39 -2.69 6.30
C GLU A 18 13.40 -1.75 7.02
N VAL A 19 12.11 -2.09 7.02
CA VAL A 19 11.06 -1.28 7.63
C VAL A 19 10.44 -2.03 8.80
N GLU A 20 10.57 -1.46 10.00
CA GLU A 20 10.00 -2.07 11.20
C GLU A 20 8.51 -1.74 11.38
N THR A 21 8.11 -0.51 11.06
CA THR A 21 6.74 -0.04 11.28
C THR A 21 6.28 0.91 10.17
N VAL A 22 4.96 0.97 9.97
CA VAL A 22 4.30 1.95 9.10
C VAL A 22 3.12 2.58 9.83
N GLY A 23 2.88 3.85 9.57
CA GLY A 23 1.73 4.56 10.12
C GLY A 23 0.43 4.28 9.35
N GLN A 24 -0.72 4.48 10.00
CA GLN A 24 -2.04 4.33 9.38
C GLN A 24 -2.18 5.17 8.11
N ALA A 25 -1.78 6.44 8.17
CA ALA A 25 -1.91 7.37 7.06
C ALA A 25 -1.10 6.91 5.82
N PHE A 26 0.06 6.29 6.02
CA PHE A 26 0.86 5.75 4.92
C PHE A 26 0.11 4.61 4.22
N VAL A 27 -0.36 3.63 4.99
CA VAL A 27 -1.06 2.48 4.44
C VAL A 27 -2.35 2.91 3.75
N ASP A 28 -3.07 3.86 4.35
CA ASP A 28 -4.30 4.42 3.80
C ASP A 28 -4.07 5.12 2.46
N GLU A 29 -3.05 5.96 2.39
CA GLU A 29 -2.71 6.67 1.15
C GLU A 29 -2.29 5.68 0.05
N VAL A 30 -1.42 4.72 0.35
CA VAL A 30 -0.85 3.79 -0.65
C VAL A 30 -1.87 2.73 -1.09
N PHE A 31 -2.40 1.96 -0.15
CA PHE A 31 -3.15 0.74 -0.45
C PHE A 31 -4.67 0.95 -0.56
N ARG A 32 -5.18 2.13 -0.15
CA ARG A 32 -6.59 2.50 -0.31
C ARG A 32 -6.77 3.64 -1.30
N ILE A 33 -6.27 4.85 -1.01
CA ILE A 33 -6.57 6.05 -1.81
C ILE A 33 -5.89 6.01 -3.17
N TRP A 34 -4.59 5.77 -3.22
CA TRP A 34 -3.82 5.76 -4.45
C TRP A 34 -4.20 4.57 -5.33
N GLN A 35 -4.31 3.38 -4.74
CA GLN A 35 -4.79 2.18 -5.44
C GLN A 35 -6.20 2.38 -6.04
N TYR A 36 -7.11 3.06 -5.33
CA TYR A 36 -8.44 3.39 -5.86
C TYR A 36 -8.37 4.34 -7.06
N LYS A 37 -7.47 5.33 -7.03
CA LYS A 37 -7.25 6.27 -8.14
C LYS A 37 -6.54 5.62 -9.35
N HIS A 38 -5.81 4.53 -9.13
CA HIS A 38 -5.04 3.83 -10.16
C HIS A 38 -5.37 2.33 -10.22
N PRO A 39 -6.62 1.97 -10.55
CA PRO A 39 -7.10 0.58 -10.46
C PRO A 39 -6.44 -0.39 -11.45
N LYS A 40 -5.72 0.14 -12.46
CA LYS A 40 -5.00 -0.65 -13.47
C LYS A 40 -3.57 -0.99 -13.05
N ILE A 41 -3.11 -0.47 -11.92
CA ILE A 41 -1.76 -0.67 -11.40
C ILE A 41 -1.85 -1.59 -10.20
N ASP A 42 -1.03 -2.63 -10.17
CA ASP A 42 -0.97 -3.59 -9.06
C ASP A 42 0.15 -3.18 -8.08
N ILE A 43 -0.21 -2.75 -6.87
CA ILE A 43 0.75 -2.54 -5.77
C ILE A 43 0.89 -3.82 -4.96
N VAL A 44 2.10 -4.37 -4.93
CA VAL A 44 2.43 -5.58 -4.18
C VAL A 44 3.43 -5.28 -3.06
N PRO A 45 3.04 -5.43 -1.78
CA PRO A 45 3.99 -5.36 -0.68
C PRO A 45 4.83 -6.66 -0.63
N GLN A 46 6.13 -6.53 -0.43
CA GLN A 46 7.08 -7.64 -0.24
C GLN A 46 7.88 -7.47 1.04
N ASN A 47 8.35 -8.58 1.61
CA ASN A 47 9.17 -8.63 2.82
C ASN A 47 8.55 -7.87 4.01
N VAL A 48 7.22 -7.95 4.14
CA VAL A 48 6.50 -7.33 5.27
C VAL A 48 6.66 -8.17 6.53
N ASN A 49 6.88 -7.50 7.65
CA ASN A 49 6.77 -8.12 8.98
C ASN A 49 5.29 -8.17 9.44
N GLU A 50 5.05 -8.80 10.59
CA GLU A 50 3.69 -8.97 11.14
C GLU A 50 2.98 -7.65 11.43
N ASN A 51 3.71 -6.64 11.92
CA ASN A 51 3.16 -5.32 12.21
C ASN A 51 2.65 -4.66 10.92
N ILE A 52 3.48 -4.67 9.87
CA ILE A 52 3.14 -4.06 8.58
C ILE A 52 2.02 -4.83 7.90
N ALA A 53 2.05 -6.16 7.92
CA ALA A 53 0.98 -7.00 7.38
C ALA A 53 -0.37 -6.70 8.07
N PHE A 54 -0.38 -6.61 9.40
CA PHE A 54 -1.56 -6.22 10.17
C PHE A 54 -2.07 -4.83 9.76
N MET A 55 -1.17 -3.85 9.63
CA MET A 55 -1.51 -2.49 9.23
C MET A 55 -2.12 -2.40 7.82
N ILE A 56 -1.61 -3.20 6.87
CA ILE A 56 -2.15 -3.31 5.52
C ILE A 56 -3.53 -3.97 5.55
N ASN A 57 -3.65 -5.14 6.17
CA ASN A 57 -4.89 -5.91 6.20
C ASN A 57 -6.05 -5.12 6.81
N ARG A 58 -5.85 -4.49 7.98
CA ARG A 58 -6.90 -3.68 8.62
C ARG A 58 -7.40 -2.54 7.73
N THR A 59 -6.52 -1.96 6.91
CA THR A 59 -6.87 -0.87 5.97
C THR A 59 -7.71 -1.41 4.81
N LEU A 60 -7.40 -2.62 4.34
CA LEU A 60 -8.14 -3.29 3.27
C LEU A 60 -9.49 -3.85 3.74
N GLU A 61 -9.60 -4.31 4.99
CA GLU A 61 -10.87 -4.78 5.56
C GLU A 61 -11.89 -3.63 5.72
N GLY A 62 -11.41 -2.41 5.93
CA GLY A 62 -12.21 -1.19 5.89
C GLY A 62 -12.86 -0.87 4.53
N LYS A 63 -12.53 -1.60 3.45
CA LYS A 63 -13.07 -1.40 2.09
C LYS A 63 -14.58 -1.62 1.94
N ARG A 64 -15.30 -2.10 2.96
CA ARG A 64 -16.75 -2.36 2.90
C ARG A 64 -17.66 -1.11 2.94
N LYS A 65 -17.13 0.12 2.96
CA LYS A 65 -17.94 1.34 3.16
C LYS A 65 -17.52 2.58 2.34
N ILE A 66 -17.09 2.41 1.08
CA ILE A 66 -16.89 3.55 0.17
C ILE A 66 -17.78 3.42 -1.05
#